data_AF-A0A356AXQ7-F1
#
_entry.id   AF-A0A356AXQ7-F1
#
_cell.length_a   1.000
_cell.length_b   1.000
_cell.length_c   1.000
_cell.angle_alpha   90.00
_cell.angle_beta   90.00
_cell.angle_gamma   90.00
#
_symmetry.space_group_name_H-M   'P 1'
#
loop_
_entity.id
_entity.type
_entity.pdbx_description
1 polymer ?
#
loop_
_entity_poly.entity_id
_entity_poly.type
_entity_poly.pdbx_seq_one_letter_code
_entity_poly.pdbx_strand_id
1 'polypeptide(L)'
;RQMAKNDPAMFFQLHKPPLFIDEVQYAPELFPYIKMWVDDHHNPGDFWLTGSQLFKLMEGVQESLAGRVALLQMLPLSQQEILGSKTIPFEIDLNSFIEKEKIMTKADTPEIYRRIFKGGMPALLSGQYTDRRIVYSSYISTYLDRDVKELSGA
;
A
#
# COMPACT_ATOMS: atom_id res chain seq x y z
N ARG A 1 -2.47 -11.45 -16.47
CA ARG A 1 -3.62 -10.50 -16.52
C ARG A 1 -4.77 -11.02 -17.38
N GLN A 2 -4.61 -11.27 -18.69
CA GLN A 2 -5.73 -11.77 -19.53
C GLN A 2 -6.35 -13.07 -19.00
N MET A 3 -5.53 -14.04 -18.60
CA MET A 3 -6.01 -15.29 -17.98
C MET A 3 -6.81 -15.02 -16.69
N ALA A 4 -6.28 -14.19 -15.78
CA ALA A 4 -6.97 -13.84 -14.53
C ALA A 4 -8.34 -13.20 -14.74
N LYS A 5 -8.57 -12.51 -15.87
CA LYS A 5 -9.87 -11.93 -16.24
C LYS A 5 -10.79 -12.93 -16.93
N ASN A 6 -10.26 -13.63 -17.93
CA ASN A 6 -11.06 -14.41 -18.86
C ASN A 6 -11.30 -15.84 -18.37
N ASP A 7 -10.39 -16.37 -17.55
CA ASP A 7 -10.48 -17.71 -16.97
C ASP A 7 -9.83 -17.74 -15.56
N PRO A 8 -10.50 -17.16 -14.55
CA PRO A 8 -10.04 -17.20 -13.16
C PRO A 8 -9.90 -18.64 -12.62
N ALA A 9 -10.72 -19.57 -13.08
CA ALA A 9 -10.69 -20.96 -12.63
C ALA A 9 -9.36 -21.62 -13.03
N MET A 10 -8.96 -21.48 -14.30
CA MET A 10 -7.66 -21.97 -14.78
C MET A 10 -6.50 -21.25 -14.08
N PHE A 11 -6.63 -19.96 -13.80
CA PHE A 11 -5.63 -19.20 -13.04
C PHE A 11 -5.36 -19.85 -11.66
N PHE A 12 -6.39 -20.22 -10.90
CA PHE A 12 -6.23 -20.91 -9.60
C PHE A 12 -5.91 -22.41 -9.71
N GLN A 13 -6.04 -23.01 -10.90
CA GLN A 13 -5.49 -24.34 -11.14
C GLN A 13 -3.98 -24.30 -11.32
N LEU A 14 -3.48 -23.30 -12.06
CA LEU A 14 -2.06 -23.11 -12.34
C LEU A 14 -1.29 -22.50 -11.16
N HIS A 15 -1.92 -21.60 -10.41
CA HIS A 15 -1.30 -20.90 -9.30
C HIS A 15 -2.01 -21.25 -7.99
N LYS A 16 -1.30 -22.00 -7.14
CA LYS A 16 -1.79 -22.40 -5.81
C LYS A 16 -1.27 -21.45 -4.72
N PRO A 17 -2.05 -21.22 -3.66
CA PRO A 17 -1.60 -20.47 -2.49
C PRO A 17 -0.31 -21.03 -1.83
N PRO A 18 0.49 -20.19 -1.16
CA PRO A 18 0.28 -18.76 -0.95
C PRO A 18 0.55 -17.94 -2.21
N LEU A 19 -0.36 -17.01 -2.54
CA LEU A 19 -0.29 -16.23 -3.76
C LEU A 19 -0.29 -14.72 -3.48
N PHE A 20 0.67 -14.02 -4.08
CA PHE A 20 0.74 -12.56 -4.09
C PHE A 20 0.22 -12.03 -5.43
N ILE A 21 -0.85 -11.26 -5.40
CA ILE A 21 -1.51 -10.71 -6.58
C ILE A 21 -1.37 -9.19 -6.57
N ASP A 22 -0.57 -8.69 -7.49
CA ASP A 22 -0.29 -7.26 -7.61
C ASP A 22 -1.37 -6.55 -8.44
N GLU A 23 -1.85 -5.41 -7.93
CA GLU A 23 -2.86 -4.55 -8.54
C GLU A 23 -4.15 -5.33 -8.91
N VAL A 24 -4.70 -6.06 -7.93
CA VAL A 24 -5.84 -6.97 -8.10
C VAL A 24 -7.10 -6.26 -8.62
N GLN A 25 -7.24 -4.95 -8.41
CA GLN A 25 -8.35 -4.16 -8.94
C GLN A 25 -8.44 -4.19 -10.47
N TYR A 26 -7.37 -4.59 -11.17
CA TYR A 26 -7.42 -4.81 -12.60
C TYR A 26 -8.00 -6.16 -12.98
N ALA A 27 -8.21 -7.11 -12.08
CA ALA A 27 -8.82 -8.42 -12.32
C ALA A 27 -9.78 -8.79 -11.17
N PRO A 28 -10.88 -8.03 -10.98
CA PRO A 28 -11.85 -8.26 -9.92
C PRO A 28 -12.55 -9.62 -10.01
N GLU A 29 -12.53 -10.26 -11.18
CA GLU A 29 -13.09 -11.60 -11.43
C GLU A 29 -12.45 -12.70 -10.56
N LEU A 30 -11.28 -12.41 -9.95
CA LEU A 30 -10.60 -13.30 -9.01
C LEU A 30 -11.29 -13.36 -7.63
N PHE A 31 -12.01 -12.32 -7.20
CA PHE A 31 -12.55 -12.22 -5.83
C PHE A 31 -13.49 -13.37 -5.44
N PRO A 32 -14.46 -13.81 -6.28
CA PRO A 32 -15.32 -14.93 -5.93
C PRO A 32 -14.56 -16.25 -5.70
N TYR A 33 -13.47 -16.47 -6.44
CA TYR A 33 -12.65 -17.68 -6.31
C TYR A 33 -11.77 -17.64 -5.07
N ILE A 34 -11.19 -16.47 -4.76
CA ILE A 34 -10.49 -16.24 -3.50
C ILE A 34 -11.43 -16.50 -2.33
N LYS A 35 -12.67 -15.99 -2.40
CA LYS A 35 -13.71 -16.23 -1.40
C LYS A 35 -13.96 -17.72 -1.19
N MET A 36 -14.26 -18.46 -2.26
CA MET A 36 -14.50 -19.91 -2.17
C MET A 36 -13.32 -20.63 -1.52
N TRP A 37 -12.09 -20.31 -1.92
CA TRP A 37 -10.90 -20.92 -1.34
C TRP A 37 -10.76 -20.62 0.16
N VAL A 38 -10.89 -19.35 0.56
CA VAL A 38 -10.75 -18.91 1.95
C VAL A 38 -11.85 -19.52 2.82
N ASP A 39 -13.08 -19.64 2.28
CA ASP A 39 -14.23 -20.25 2.95
C ASP A 39 -14.07 -21.77 3.12
N ASP A 40 -13.32 -22.43 2.26
CA ASP A 40 -13.06 -23.87 2.38
C ASP A 40 -11.87 -24.15 3.31
N HIS A 41 -10.77 -23.41 3.17
CA HIS A 41 -9.49 -23.74 3.80
C HIS A 41 -9.24 -23.00 5.12
N HIS A 42 -9.81 -21.81 5.31
CA HIS A 42 -9.66 -21.00 6.52
C HIS A 42 -8.21 -20.72 6.96
N ASN A 43 -7.26 -20.68 6.02
CA ASN A 43 -5.84 -20.43 6.29
C ASN A 43 -5.47 -18.96 6.06
N PRO A 44 -5.10 -18.20 7.11
CA PRO A 44 -4.64 -16.83 6.94
C PRO A 44 -3.32 -16.78 6.16
N GLY A 45 -3.23 -15.84 5.21
CA GLY A 45 -2.01 -15.62 4.42
C GLY A 45 -1.92 -16.39 3.10
N ASP A 46 -2.94 -17.19 2.76
CA ASP A 46 -3.06 -17.84 1.46
C ASP A 46 -3.08 -16.84 0.29
N PHE A 47 -3.60 -15.63 0.53
CA PHE A 47 -3.64 -14.57 -0.46
C PHE A 47 -3.15 -13.24 0.10
N TRP A 48 -2.26 -12.61 -0.66
CA TRP A 48 -1.80 -11.24 -0.47
C TRP A 48 -2.18 -10.43 -1.68
N LEU A 49 -2.93 -9.36 -1.48
CA LEU A 49 -3.46 -8.53 -2.56
C LEU A 49 -2.94 -7.12 -2.40
N THR A 50 -2.47 -6.51 -3.47
CA THR A 50 -2.20 -5.07 -3.51
C THR A 50 -3.17 -4.37 -4.44
N GLY A 51 -3.35 -3.07 -4.20
CA GLY A 51 -4.07 -2.21 -5.13
C GLY A 51 -3.80 -0.75 -4.82
N SER A 52 -3.45 0.00 -5.86
CA SER A 52 -3.26 1.45 -5.79
C SER A 52 -4.59 2.24 -5.82
N GLN A 53 -5.71 1.61 -6.18
CA GLN A 53 -7.04 2.21 -6.19
C GLN A 53 -7.88 1.64 -5.06
N LEU A 54 -8.07 2.44 -4.00
CA LEU A 54 -8.74 1.99 -2.79
C LEU A 54 -10.20 1.60 -3.07
N PHE A 55 -10.96 2.39 -3.80
CA PHE A 55 -12.40 2.14 -3.98
C PHE A 55 -12.71 0.88 -4.78
N LYS A 56 -12.07 0.67 -5.93
CA LYS A 56 -12.24 -0.56 -6.71
C LYS A 56 -11.79 -1.81 -5.97
N LEU A 57 -10.72 -1.68 -5.18
CA LEU A 57 -10.29 -2.75 -4.29
C LEU A 57 -11.38 -3.03 -3.24
N MET A 58 -11.93 -1.98 -2.63
CA MET A 58 -12.95 -2.07 -1.59
C MET A 58 -14.29 -2.61 -2.09
N GLU A 59 -14.69 -2.32 -3.33
CA GLU A 59 -15.90 -2.85 -3.96
C GLU A 59 -15.87 -4.39 -4.00
N GLY A 60 -14.81 -4.97 -4.58
CA GLY A 60 -14.63 -6.42 -4.62
C GLY A 60 -14.46 -7.05 -3.22
N VAL A 61 -13.81 -6.33 -2.29
CA VAL A 61 -13.67 -6.78 -0.90
C VAL A 61 -15.02 -6.80 -0.16
N GLN A 62 -15.84 -5.76 -0.29
CA GLN A 62 -17.12 -5.66 0.42
C GLN A 62 -18.12 -6.70 -0.09
N GLU A 63 -18.17 -6.93 -1.40
CA GLU A 63 -19.10 -7.91 -1.98
C GLU A 63 -18.68 -9.36 -1.70
N SER A 64 -17.38 -9.66 -1.73
CA SER A 64 -16.89 -11.04 -1.75
C SER A 64 -16.09 -11.47 -0.51
N LEU A 65 -15.38 -10.57 0.17
CA LEU A 65 -14.41 -10.92 1.21
C LEU A 65 -14.66 -10.28 2.59
N ALA A 66 -15.85 -9.72 2.80
CA ALA A 66 -16.22 -9.10 4.08
C ALA A 66 -15.98 -10.07 5.26
N GLY A 67 -15.25 -9.59 6.28
CA GLY A 67 -14.89 -10.37 7.47
C GLY A 67 -13.75 -11.38 7.31
N ARG A 68 -13.17 -11.52 6.11
CA ARG A 68 -12.12 -12.52 5.79
C ARG A 68 -10.82 -11.90 5.29
N VAL A 69 -10.77 -10.58 5.21
CA VAL A 69 -9.60 -9.83 4.77
C VAL A 69 -9.16 -8.85 5.84
N ALA A 70 -7.84 -8.68 5.96
CA ALA A 70 -7.24 -7.58 6.70
C ALA A 70 -6.76 -6.53 5.70
N LEU A 71 -7.16 -5.28 5.90
CA LEU A 71 -6.74 -4.15 5.06
C LEU A 71 -5.53 -3.48 5.71
N LEU A 72 -4.43 -3.42 4.96
CA LEU A 72 -3.21 -2.77 5.39
C LEU A 72 -2.95 -1.56 4.50
N GLN A 73 -2.96 -0.36 5.10
CA GLN A 73 -2.64 0.87 4.39
C GLN A 73 -1.13 1.10 4.43
N MET A 74 -0.49 1.18 3.26
CA MET A 74 0.91 1.57 3.14
C MET A 74 1.03 3.09 3.10
N LEU A 75 1.76 3.65 4.06
CA LEU A 75 2.06 5.08 4.11
C LEU A 75 3.31 5.41 3.28
N PRO A 76 3.55 6.69 2.95
CA PRO A 76 4.82 7.12 2.38
C PRO A 76 6.00 6.75 3.29
N LEU A 77 7.21 6.76 2.72
CA LEU A 77 8.42 6.37 3.44
C LEU A 77 8.63 7.23 4.68
N SER A 78 8.87 6.55 5.79
CA SER A 78 9.30 7.14 7.05
C SER A 78 10.73 7.69 6.93
N GLN A 79 11.10 8.55 7.88
CA GLN A 79 12.47 9.06 7.94
C GLN A 79 13.50 7.94 8.18
N GLN A 80 13.13 6.88 8.90
CA GLN A 80 14.02 5.76 9.13
C GLN A 80 14.32 5.00 7.83
N GLU A 81 13.30 4.76 6.99
CA GLU A 81 13.47 4.13 5.68
C GLU A 81 14.31 5.00 4.74
N ILE A 82 14.06 6.32 4.71
CA ILE A 82 14.82 7.27 3.88
C ILE A 82 16.31 7.29 4.27
N LEU A 83 16.59 7.19 5.56
CA LEU A 83 17.96 7.19 6.09
C LEU A 83 18.61 5.79 6.08
N GLY A 84 17.91 4.75 5.60
CA GLY A 84 18.40 3.37 5.62
C GLY A 84 18.62 2.82 7.03
N SER A 85 17.94 3.39 8.03
CA SER A 85 18.00 2.95 9.42
C SER A 85 17.06 1.77 9.65
N LYS A 86 17.32 1.00 10.71
CA LYS A 86 16.44 -0.10 11.11
C LYS A 86 15.05 0.46 11.47
N THR A 87 14.03 0.08 10.70
CA THR A 87 12.63 0.39 11.00
C THR A 87 12.15 -0.54 12.11
N ILE A 88 11.72 0.04 13.22
CA ILE A 88 11.08 -0.69 14.32
C ILE A 88 9.75 -0.02 14.64
N PRO A 89 8.75 -0.75 15.17
CA PRO A 89 7.52 -0.14 15.66
C PRO A 89 7.82 1.03 16.60
N PHE A 90 7.00 2.07 16.51
CA PHE A 90 7.14 3.20 17.43
C PHE A 90 6.80 2.74 18.84
N GLU A 91 7.73 2.95 19.76
CA GLU A 91 7.60 2.62 21.17
C GLU A 91 7.89 3.86 22.00
N ILE A 92 7.10 4.06 23.06
CA ILE A 92 7.30 5.15 24.02
C ILE A 92 8.20 4.64 25.13
N ASP A 93 9.48 4.43 24.81
CA ASP A 93 10.52 4.05 25.77
C ASP A 93 11.71 5.01 25.70
N LEU A 94 12.00 5.66 26.83
CA LEU A 94 13.06 6.65 26.94
C LEU A 94 14.44 6.03 26.75
N ASN A 95 14.66 4.80 27.21
CA ASN A 95 15.95 4.12 27.04
C ASN A 95 16.20 3.85 25.55
N SER A 96 15.18 3.40 24.82
CA SER A 96 15.25 3.23 23.37
C SER A 96 15.60 4.54 22.64
N PHE A 97 15.10 5.68 23.11
CA PHE A 97 15.40 6.98 22.50
C PHE A 97 16.83 7.42 22.77
N ILE A 98 17.36 7.20 23.97
CA ILE A 98 18.75 7.50 24.32
C ILE A 98 19.70 6.68 23.45
N GLU A 99 19.44 5.38 23.25
CA GLU A 99 20.28 4.55 22.37
C GLU A 99 20.15 4.96 20.90
N LYS A 100 18.95 5.33 20.44
CA LYS A 100 18.74 5.86 19.09
C LYS A 100 19.49 7.17 18.85
N GLU A 101 19.53 8.08 19.84
CA GLU A 101 20.24 9.36 19.70
C GLU A 101 21.74 9.16 19.42
N LYS A 102 22.35 8.11 20.00
CA LYS A 102 23.78 7.80 19.79
C LYS A 102 24.11 7.36 18.36
N ILE A 103 23.16 6.70 17.69
CA ILE A 103 23.37 6.13 16.35
C ILE A 103 22.79 6.99 15.22
N MET A 104 21.85 7.87 15.52
CA MET A 104 21.18 8.69 14.51
C MET A 104 21.99 9.95 14.19
N THR A 105 22.04 10.28 12.90
CA THR A 105 22.59 11.56 12.44
C THR A 105 21.69 12.70 12.93
N LYS A 106 22.26 13.61 13.73
CA LYS A 106 21.56 14.80 14.20
C LYS A 106 21.16 15.68 13.01
N ALA A 107 19.93 16.19 13.05
CA ALA A 107 19.41 17.14 12.09
C ALA A 107 19.18 18.47 12.81
N ASP A 108 19.66 19.55 12.22
CA ASP A 108 19.34 20.89 12.68
C ASP A 108 17.94 21.31 12.23
N THR A 109 17.45 22.45 12.73
CA THR A 109 16.11 22.94 12.40
C THR A 109 15.90 23.14 10.89
N PRO A 110 16.84 23.72 10.12
CA PRO A 110 16.72 23.82 8.66
C PRO A 110 16.60 22.45 7.96
N GLU A 111 17.39 21.45 8.38
CA GLU A 111 17.31 20.10 7.82
C GLU A 111 15.97 19.43 8.14
N ILE A 112 15.49 19.57 9.38
CA ILE A 112 14.17 19.07 9.77
C ILE A 112 13.08 19.70 8.90
N TYR A 113 13.13 21.02 8.71
CA TYR A 113 12.19 21.72 7.84
C TYR A 113 12.25 21.19 6.41
N ARG A 114 13.46 20.98 5.86
CA ARG A 114 13.65 20.43 4.51
C ARG A 114 13.07 19.03 4.38
N ARG A 115 13.23 18.17 5.39
CA ARG A 115 12.65 16.81 5.43
C ARG A 115 11.13 16.85 5.45
N ILE A 116 10.54 17.67 6.31
CA ILE A 116 9.08 17.87 6.39
C ILE A 116 8.55 18.39 5.06
N PHE A 117 9.20 19.43 4.51
CA PHE A 117 8.78 20.05 3.27
C PHE A 117 8.89 19.11 2.06
N LYS A 118 9.93 18.27 1.99
CA LYS A 118 10.09 17.25 0.93
C LYS A 118 9.07 16.12 1.08
N GLY A 119 8.83 15.70 2.32
CA GLY A 119 7.94 14.60 2.69
C GLY A 119 8.49 13.21 2.32
N GLY A 120 7.63 12.19 2.39
CA GLY A 120 7.99 10.77 2.27
C GLY A 120 7.69 10.11 0.91
N MET A 121 7.26 10.87 -0.10
CA MET A 121 6.81 10.31 -1.38
C MET A 121 7.97 9.63 -2.13
N PRO A 122 7.90 8.32 -2.44
CA PRO A 122 8.99 7.59 -3.11
C PRO A 122 9.43 8.25 -4.43
N ALA A 123 8.49 8.77 -5.22
CA ALA A 123 8.76 9.42 -6.50
C ALA A 123 9.66 10.67 -6.39
N LEU A 124 9.56 11.42 -5.28
CA LEU A 124 10.44 12.57 -5.00
C LEU A 124 11.77 12.17 -4.36
N LEU A 125 11.76 11.06 -3.62
CA LEU A 125 12.95 10.56 -2.94
C LEU A 125 13.86 9.79 -3.90
N SER A 126 13.31 9.13 -4.91
CA SER A 126 14.06 8.41 -5.94
C SER A 126 14.88 9.32 -6.87
N GLY A 127 14.59 10.63 -6.87
CA GLY A 127 15.23 11.59 -7.77
C GLY A 127 14.70 11.56 -9.20
N GLN A 128 13.73 10.69 -9.51
CA GLN A 128 13.08 10.65 -10.83
C GLN A 128 12.31 11.94 -11.14
N TYR A 129 11.77 12.58 -10.10
CA TYR A 129 11.08 13.85 -10.19
C TYR A 129 11.71 14.85 -9.22
N THR A 130 11.99 16.06 -9.71
CA THR A 130 12.63 17.12 -8.93
C THR A 130 11.66 18.21 -8.50
N ASP A 131 10.58 18.46 -9.26
CA ASP A 131 9.55 19.43 -8.86
C ASP A 131 8.54 18.81 -7.90
N ARG A 132 8.71 19.13 -6.61
CA ARG A 132 7.80 18.77 -5.54
C ARG A 132 6.35 19.13 -5.85
N ARG A 133 6.11 20.35 -6.35
CA ARG A 133 4.75 20.86 -6.55
C ARG A 133 4.03 20.00 -7.55
N ILE A 134 4.70 19.64 -8.66
CA ILE A 134 4.13 18.77 -9.69
C ILE A 134 3.78 17.40 -9.11
N VAL A 135 4.66 16.78 -8.32
CA VAL A 135 4.39 15.45 -7.75
C VAL A 135 3.19 15.48 -6.81
N TYR A 136 3.17 16.39 -5.84
CA TYR A 136 2.06 16.47 -4.89
C TYR A 136 0.77 16.97 -5.55
N SER A 137 0.82 17.93 -6.48
CA SER A 137 -0.38 18.40 -7.18
C SER A 137 -0.98 17.28 -8.04
N SER A 138 -0.13 16.50 -8.72
CA SER A 138 -0.59 15.37 -9.54
C SER A 138 -1.15 14.25 -8.67
N TYR A 139 -0.53 13.97 -7.52
CA TYR A 139 -1.05 13.01 -6.54
C TYR A 139 -2.43 13.44 -6.03
N ILE A 140 -2.56 14.69 -5.57
CA ILE A 140 -3.83 15.23 -5.08
C ILE A 140 -4.88 15.26 -6.18
N SER A 141 -4.55 15.72 -7.39
CA SER A 141 -5.49 15.71 -8.52
C SER A 141 -5.95 14.30 -8.83
N THR A 142 -5.04 13.33 -8.94
CA THR A 142 -5.40 11.94 -9.24
C THR A 142 -6.28 11.34 -8.15
N TYR A 143 -5.98 11.63 -6.88
CA TYR A 143 -6.80 11.20 -5.74
C TYR A 143 -8.18 11.88 -5.73
N LEU A 144 -8.27 13.18 -5.97
CA LEU A 144 -9.57 13.86 -6.04
C LEU A 144 -10.38 13.43 -7.28
N ASP A 145 -9.75 13.34 -8.44
CA ASP A 145 -10.41 13.07 -9.72
C ASP A 145 -10.86 11.61 -9.85
N ARG A 146 -10.13 10.66 -9.29
CA ARG A 146 -10.48 9.24 -9.40
C ARG A 146 -11.23 8.76 -8.17
N ASP A 147 -10.65 8.97 -7.00
CA ASP A 147 -11.08 8.33 -5.77
C ASP A 147 -12.32 9.04 -5.16
N VAL A 148 -12.43 10.37 -5.27
CA VAL A 148 -13.61 11.11 -4.76
C VAL A 148 -14.78 11.11 -5.74
N LYS A 149 -14.53 11.13 -7.06
CA LYS A 149 -15.63 11.06 -8.04
C LYS A 149 -16.36 9.72 -8.01
N GLU A 150 -15.62 8.61 -7.93
CA GLU A 150 -16.20 7.26 -7.84
C GLU A 150 -17.10 7.11 -6.58
N LEU A 151 -16.82 7.83 -5.49
CA LEU A 151 -17.68 7.89 -4.30
C LEU A 151 -18.99 8.69 -4.49
N SER A 152 -18.96 9.71 -5.35
CA SER A 152 -20.08 10.65 -5.50
C SER A 152 -21.17 10.18 -6.48
N GLY A 153 -20.94 9.07 -7.21
CA GLY A 153 -21.89 8.53 -8.18
C GLY A 153 -22.24 9.49 -9.34
N ALA A 154 -21.38 10.50 -9.58
CA ALA A 154 -21.56 11.53 -10.59
C ALA A 154 -20.61 11.34 -11.78
#